data_AF-A0A7J7Q4Y5-F1
#
_entry.id   AF-A0A7J7Q4Y5-F1
#
_cell.length_a   1.000
_cell.length_b   1.000
_cell.length_c   1.000
_cell.angle_alpha   90.00
_cell.angle_beta   90.00
_cell.angle_gamma   90.00
#
_symmetry.space_group_name_H-M   'P 1'
#
loop_
_entity.id
_entity.type
_entity.pdbx_description
1 polymer ?
#
loop_
_entity_poly.entity_id
_entity_poly.type
_entity_poly.pdbx_seq_one_letter_code
_entity_poly.pdbx_strand_id
1 'polypeptide(L)'
;MPQSTQTQQQLYSHAAEPKAVQQRRAKYREDDPSAISTNIMFDRRVVRGNTYAARVLPAEPVLHLTSKAAGSSAAAAARRAPGRSRAIPTPEPVDGRRHMDVQTDVYLEELTDVVPEADTTTQTDAFLDRPPTPQFVPTKSGLDAATQIEQGELFDFDAEVEPLLEVLVGKVLEQALMEVLEEEEIAALQQHQAHFEAIRSAELVAAQRLEAAERRKMEEKERRVKQERERKERERVVRAKVAASTFARGYLNGIVKSVFQQLQDTGYFYDPVEREVEAEFLPWLTQQAGAHVERGLLARSVVAALVQQDAAALADAQAAAAEAYAAKASRKAQAGEAEAGAIASAAELADIRAKATFILSHIQPPIARQEQVDAVRAELVAKSGGDAEATFEAERARVGDEKRAELEAQLAAAAAEAEAAATAAEANGEEPPASKQPQVDVEAEVEAAMAAVQRSTAAEVTDGDVLSALLEQGVVTKEAIVHGLAVHMLGSDAYTQQE
;
A
#
# COMPACT_ATOMS: atom_id res chain seq x y z
N MET A 1 -17.92 34.61 35.60
CA MET A 1 -19.11 33.97 36.20
C MET A 1 -20.19 33.76 35.13
N PRO A 2 -20.23 32.61 34.45
CA PRO A 2 -21.42 32.15 33.75
C PRO A 2 -22.08 31.02 34.56
N GLN A 3 -23.38 31.15 34.86
CA GLN A 3 -24.14 30.06 35.47
C GLN A 3 -24.70 29.14 34.38
N SER A 4 -24.43 27.86 34.58
CA SER A 4 -24.90 26.70 33.82
C SER A 4 -25.94 25.94 34.65
N THR A 5 -26.64 25.02 33.99
CA THR A 5 -27.52 23.93 34.49
C THR A 5 -28.99 24.33 34.63
N GLN A 6 -30.00 23.58 34.18
CA GLN A 6 -30.08 22.14 33.86
C GLN A 6 -31.38 21.92 33.07
N THR A 7 -31.34 21.37 31.85
CA THR A 7 -32.56 20.94 31.13
C THR A 7 -32.58 19.42 31.10
N GLN A 8 -33.48 18.82 31.88
CA GLN A 8 -33.70 17.37 31.94
C GLN A 8 -34.30 16.88 30.61
N GLN A 9 -33.60 15.97 29.94
CA GLN A 9 -34.15 15.14 28.86
C GLN A 9 -34.92 13.97 29.48
N GLN A 10 -36.24 13.94 29.32
CA GLN A 10 -37.04 12.76 29.62
C GLN A 10 -37.09 11.85 28.39
N LEU A 11 -36.49 10.66 28.50
CA LEU A 11 -36.61 9.55 27.57
C LEU A 11 -37.98 8.89 27.76
N TYR A 12 -38.90 9.05 26.81
CA TYR A 12 -40.15 8.30 26.75
C TYR A 12 -39.88 6.89 26.16
N SER A 13 -39.92 5.86 27.00
CA SER A 13 -39.95 4.45 26.58
C SER A 13 -41.40 4.00 26.43
N HIS A 14 -41.83 3.69 25.19
CA HIS A 14 -43.15 3.15 24.93
C HIS A 14 -43.07 1.62 24.81
N ALA A 15 -43.45 0.90 25.87
CA ALA A 15 -43.68 -0.54 25.83
C ALA A 15 -45.19 -0.77 25.96
N ALA A 16 -45.82 -1.27 24.89
CA ALA A 16 -47.24 -1.61 24.88
C ALA A 16 -47.39 -3.11 24.61
N GLU A 17 -48.00 -3.83 25.54
CA GLU A 17 -48.42 -5.22 25.35
C GLU A 17 -49.74 -5.27 24.55
N PRO A 18 -49.93 -6.27 23.65
CA PRO A 18 -51.13 -6.33 22.82
C PRO A 18 -52.35 -6.79 23.64
N LYS A 19 -53.38 -5.93 23.72
CA LYS A 19 -54.66 -6.23 24.36
C LYS A 19 -55.73 -6.56 23.31
N ALA A 20 -56.34 -7.73 23.41
CA ALA A 20 -57.39 -8.20 22.50
C ALA A 20 -58.71 -7.47 22.73
N VAL A 21 -59.37 -7.07 21.64
CA VAL A 21 -60.64 -6.33 21.63
C VAL A 21 -61.80 -7.30 21.88
N GLN A 22 -62.51 -7.13 23.00
CA GLN A 22 -63.77 -7.83 23.24
C GLN A 22 -64.93 -7.14 22.55
N GLN A 23 -65.69 -7.91 21.79
CA GLN A 23 -66.99 -7.51 21.25
C GLN A 23 -68.06 -7.63 22.34
N ARG A 24 -68.72 -6.53 22.72
CA ARG A 24 -70.09 -6.55 23.24
C ARG A 24 -70.88 -5.31 22.81
N ARG A 25 -72.06 -5.57 22.23
CA ARG A 25 -73.22 -4.66 22.06
C ARG A 25 -73.74 -4.24 23.45
N ALA A 26 -74.50 -3.15 23.70
CA ALA A 26 -75.66 -2.61 22.96
C ALA A 26 -76.18 -1.23 23.50
N LYS A 27 -77.10 -0.60 22.73
CA LYS A 27 -78.24 0.33 23.06
C LYS A 27 -77.91 1.80 23.45
N TYR A 28 -78.59 2.88 22.99
CA TYR A 28 -79.95 3.11 22.44
C TYR A 28 -80.09 4.52 21.78
N ARG A 29 -81.17 4.73 20.97
CA ARG A 29 -81.85 5.99 20.52
C ARG A 29 -81.41 6.66 19.19
N GLU A 30 -82.22 7.07 18.21
CA GLU A 30 -83.65 6.93 17.78
C GLU A 30 -83.74 7.27 16.27
N ASP A 31 -84.67 6.62 15.57
CA ASP A 31 -85.40 6.97 14.32
C ASP A 31 -84.72 7.57 13.07
N ASP A 32 -84.63 6.73 12.02
CA ASP A 32 -84.84 7.12 10.60
C ASP A 32 -85.32 5.88 9.80
N PRO A 33 -86.36 5.98 8.93
CA PRO A 33 -86.94 4.79 8.33
C PRO A 33 -86.11 4.25 7.15
N SER A 34 -85.69 3.00 7.29
CA SER A 34 -85.68 2.01 6.21
C SER A 34 -84.73 2.22 5.01
N ALA A 35 -83.43 1.97 5.22
CA ALA A 35 -82.55 1.48 4.16
C ALA A 35 -82.60 -0.05 4.11
N ILE A 36 -83.64 -0.60 3.46
CA ILE A 36 -83.69 -2.02 3.11
C ILE A 36 -82.64 -2.25 2.03
N SER A 37 -81.69 -3.16 2.28
CA SER A 37 -80.73 -3.62 1.28
C SER A 37 -81.47 -4.07 0.03
N THR A 38 -81.29 -3.36 -1.08
CA THR A 38 -81.83 -3.70 -2.40
C THR A 38 -81.21 -5.00 -2.89
N ASN A 39 -81.84 -6.11 -2.56
CA ASN A 39 -81.54 -7.41 -3.14
C ASN A 39 -81.89 -7.34 -4.63
N ILE A 40 -80.90 -7.53 -5.50
CA ILE A 40 -81.00 -7.54 -6.98
C ILE A 40 -82.07 -8.54 -7.46
N MET A 41 -82.47 -9.48 -6.62
CA MET A 41 -83.59 -10.40 -6.77
C MET A 41 -84.99 -9.75 -6.74
N PHE A 42 -85.13 -8.44 -6.54
CA PHE A 42 -86.42 -7.74 -6.63
C PHE A 42 -86.41 -6.49 -7.52
N ASP A 43 -85.30 -6.22 -8.21
CA ASP A 43 -85.22 -5.09 -9.13
C ASP A 43 -85.96 -5.39 -10.46
N ARG A 44 -86.96 -4.56 -10.80
CA ARG A 44 -87.79 -4.68 -12.01
C ARG A 44 -87.01 -4.43 -13.29
N ARG A 45 -85.83 -3.81 -13.21
CA ARG A 45 -84.94 -3.56 -14.36
C ARG A 45 -84.12 -4.79 -14.74
N VAL A 46 -84.01 -5.77 -13.84
CA VAL A 46 -83.21 -6.98 -14.05
C VAL A 46 -84.10 -8.10 -14.58
N VAL A 47 -84.07 -8.30 -15.90
CA VAL A 47 -84.82 -9.36 -16.58
C VAL A 47 -84.18 -10.71 -16.25
N ARG A 48 -84.96 -11.61 -15.64
CA ARG A 48 -84.50 -12.96 -15.29
C ARG A 48 -85.08 -13.97 -16.26
N GLY A 49 -84.25 -14.46 -17.17
CA GLY A 49 -84.63 -15.48 -18.15
C GLY A 49 -83.72 -15.49 -19.39
N ASN A 50 -83.66 -16.62 -20.09
CA ASN A 50 -82.85 -16.84 -21.28
C ASN A 50 -83.41 -16.04 -22.50
N THR A 51 -82.57 -15.27 -23.19
CA THR A 51 -82.92 -14.31 -24.25
C THR A 51 -82.98 -14.91 -25.66
N TYR A 52 -83.20 -16.22 -25.79
CA TYR A 52 -83.27 -16.92 -27.07
C TYR A 52 -84.57 -17.74 -27.18
N ALA A 53 -85.69 -17.08 -27.41
CA ALA A 53 -86.88 -17.69 -28.03
C ALA A 53 -87.74 -16.60 -28.64
N ALA A 54 -87.88 -16.62 -29.96
CA ALA A 54 -88.75 -15.73 -30.72
C ALA A 54 -90.21 -15.85 -30.23
N ARG A 55 -90.83 -14.73 -29.84
CA ARG A 55 -92.27 -14.66 -29.55
C ARG A 55 -93.02 -14.36 -30.85
N VAL A 56 -93.72 -15.36 -31.35
CA VAL A 56 -94.93 -15.19 -32.18
C VAL A 56 -96.06 -14.79 -31.24
N LEU A 57 -96.81 -13.74 -31.59
CA LEU A 57 -97.98 -13.27 -30.83
C LEU A 57 -99.18 -14.18 -31.08
N PRO A 58 -99.89 -14.65 -30.03
CA PRO A 58 -101.30 -14.98 -30.12
C PRO A 58 -102.15 -13.87 -29.47
N ALA A 59 -103.32 -13.66 -30.07
CA ALA A 59 -104.35 -12.72 -29.67
C ALA A 59 -104.82 -12.90 -28.21
N GLU A 60 -105.35 -11.82 -27.66
CA GLU A 60 -105.82 -11.63 -26.29
C GLU A 60 -106.80 -12.70 -25.76
N PRO A 61 -106.81 -12.89 -24.42
CA PRO A 61 -108.01 -13.32 -23.72
C PRO A 61 -108.45 -12.29 -22.66
N VAL A 62 -109.68 -11.83 -22.84
CA VAL A 62 -110.52 -11.15 -21.83
C VAL A 62 -110.95 -12.16 -20.77
N LEU A 63 -110.92 -11.78 -19.47
CA LEU A 63 -111.76 -12.35 -18.41
C LEU A 63 -112.09 -11.28 -17.35
N HIS A 64 -113.30 -11.11 -16.81
CA HIS A 64 -114.64 -11.71 -16.99
C HIS A 64 -115.57 -11.03 -15.96
N LEU A 65 -116.86 -10.85 -16.23
CA LEU A 65 -117.92 -11.00 -15.20
C LEU A 65 -119.28 -11.32 -15.86
N THR A 66 -119.59 -12.63 -15.85
CA THR A 66 -120.88 -13.30 -15.53
C THR A 66 -122.19 -12.74 -16.13
N SER A 67 -123.07 -13.50 -16.80
CA SER A 67 -123.64 -14.80 -16.38
C SER A 67 -124.64 -15.35 -17.42
N LYS A 68 -124.89 -16.67 -17.34
CA LYS A 68 -126.00 -17.48 -17.91
C LYS A 68 -125.97 -17.72 -19.44
N ALA A 69 -125.61 -18.92 -19.93
CA ALA A 69 -126.25 -20.26 -19.83
C ALA A 69 -127.25 -20.54 -20.98
N ALA A 70 -126.96 -21.65 -21.69
CA ALA A 70 -127.77 -22.41 -22.65
C ALA A 70 -128.14 -21.68 -23.96
N GLY A 71 -128.05 -22.26 -25.16
CA GLY A 71 -127.82 -23.63 -25.60
C GLY A 71 -128.58 -23.85 -26.92
N SER A 72 -127.96 -24.58 -27.87
CA SER A 72 -128.55 -25.10 -29.13
C SER A 72 -128.97 -24.06 -30.18
N SER A 73 -129.06 -24.32 -31.47
CA SER A 73 -128.48 -25.27 -32.42
C SER A 73 -129.00 -24.84 -33.80
N ALA A 74 -128.25 -25.14 -34.86
CA ALA A 74 -128.73 -25.44 -36.21
C ALA A 74 -129.52 -24.36 -37.02
N ALA A 75 -128.87 -24.04 -38.15
CA ALA A 75 -129.41 -24.16 -39.50
C ALA A 75 -130.49 -23.19 -40.01
N ALA A 76 -130.06 -22.46 -41.05
CA ALA A 76 -130.75 -22.28 -42.33
C ALA A 76 -131.87 -21.24 -42.46
N ALA A 77 -131.73 -20.55 -43.60
CA ALA A 77 -132.79 -20.08 -44.51
C ALA A 77 -133.29 -18.63 -44.39
N ALA A 78 -133.36 -18.06 -45.60
CA ALA A 78 -134.22 -16.96 -46.07
C ALA A 78 -133.98 -15.56 -45.46
N ARG A 79 -133.28 -14.67 -46.15
CA ARG A 79 -133.80 -13.77 -47.22
C ARG A 79 -135.04 -12.93 -46.81
N ARG A 80 -134.79 -11.61 -46.82
CA ARG A 80 -135.70 -10.45 -47.05
C ARG A 80 -136.50 -9.89 -45.87
N ALA A 81 -136.10 -8.70 -45.41
CA ALA A 81 -136.87 -7.45 -45.54
C ALA A 81 -136.04 -6.26 -44.99
N PRO A 82 -135.95 -5.11 -45.69
CA PRO A 82 -135.39 -3.87 -45.16
C PRO A 82 -136.49 -3.04 -44.48
N GLY A 83 -136.17 -2.41 -43.35
CA GLY A 83 -137.04 -1.40 -42.73
C GLY A 83 -137.40 -1.70 -41.28
N ARG A 84 -136.46 -1.46 -40.36
CA ARG A 84 -136.83 -0.98 -39.02
C ARG A 84 -136.24 0.41 -38.88
N SER A 85 -137.13 1.39 -38.86
CA SER A 85 -136.88 2.74 -38.37
C SER A 85 -136.21 2.64 -37.00
N ARG A 86 -135.11 3.35 -36.83
CA ARG A 86 -134.46 3.53 -35.55
C ARG A 86 -135.45 4.26 -34.64
N ALA A 87 -136.01 3.57 -33.65
CA ALA A 87 -136.79 4.20 -32.60
C ALA A 87 -135.86 5.15 -31.84
N ILE A 88 -136.14 6.45 -31.93
CA ILE A 88 -135.53 7.47 -31.08
C ILE A 88 -136.04 7.19 -29.65
N PRO A 89 -135.16 7.02 -28.64
CA PRO A 89 -135.59 6.81 -27.27
C PRO A 89 -136.37 8.04 -26.76
N THR A 90 -137.48 7.81 -26.06
CA THR A 90 -138.20 8.87 -25.32
C THR A 90 -137.26 9.46 -24.26
N PRO A 91 -137.17 10.79 -24.12
CA PRO A 91 -136.28 11.42 -23.14
C PRO A 91 -136.66 11.05 -21.70
N GLU A 92 -135.68 11.04 -20.81
CA GLU A 92 -135.87 10.64 -19.41
C GLU A 92 -136.80 11.61 -18.64
N PRO A 93 -137.61 11.10 -17.70
CA PRO A 93 -138.51 11.93 -16.88
C PRO A 93 -137.75 12.94 -16.03
N VAL A 94 -138.28 14.17 -15.98
CA VAL A 94 -137.79 15.23 -15.09
C VAL A 94 -137.95 14.82 -13.62
N ASP A 95 -136.93 15.11 -12.81
CA ASP A 95 -136.81 14.61 -11.45
C ASP A 95 -138.04 14.97 -10.59
N GLY A 96 -138.57 13.96 -9.88
CA GLY A 96 -139.81 14.06 -9.08
C GLY A 96 -141.13 13.72 -9.79
N ARG A 97 -141.13 13.29 -11.07
CA ARG A 97 -142.34 12.77 -11.76
C ARG A 97 -142.08 11.40 -12.41
N ARG A 98 -143.12 10.57 -12.53
CA ARG A 98 -143.08 9.29 -13.23
C ARG A 98 -143.90 9.36 -14.51
N HIS A 99 -143.37 8.85 -15.62
CA HIS A 99 -144.16 8.66 -16.84
C HIS A 99 -145.22 7.58 -16.61
N MET A 100 -146.40 7.77 -17.21
CA MET A 100 -147.51 6.83 -17.20
C MET A 100 -147.93 6.58 -18.64
N ASP A 101 -148.03 5.32 -19.04
CA ASP A 101 -148.46 4.95 -20.39
C ASP A 101 -149.98 5.11 -20.51
N VAL A 102 -150.41 5.92 -21.46
CA VAL A 102 -151.83 6.13 -21.80
C VAL A 102 -152.17 5.28 -23.01
N GLN A 103 -153.29 4.55 -22.98
CA GLN A 103 -153.73 3.69 -24.08
C GLN A 103 -154.12 4.54 -25.29
N THR A 104 -153.22 4.64 -26.28
CA THR A 104 -153.42 5.38 -27.54
C THR A 104 -153.78 4.46 -28.72
N ASP A 105 -154.22 3.24 -28.45
CA ASP A 105 -154.70 2.36 -29.51
C ASP A 105 -155.97 2.96 -30.14
N VAL A 106 -155.92 3.18 -31.44
CA VAL A 106 -157.00 3.76 -32.23
C VAL A 106 -158.18 2.80 -32.25
N TYR A 107 -159.19 3.08 -31.43
CA TYR A 107 -160.46 2.36 -31.42
C TYR A 107 -161.41 3.02 -32.44
N LEU A 108 -161.46 2.50 -33.67
CA LEU A 108 -162.39 2.95 -34.71
C LEU A 108 -163.30 1.79 -35.10
N GLU A 109 -164.61 1.99 -34.98
CA GLU A 109 -165.65 1.13 -35.55
C GLU A 109 -165.92 1.59 -37.00
N GLU A 110 -165.79 0.69 -37.97
CA GLU A 110 -166.10 0.98 -39.38
C GLU A 110 -167.61 0.90 -39.61
N LEU A 111 -168.28 2.02 -39.91
CA LEU A 111 -169.67 2.03 -40.39
C LEU A 111 -169.70 1.65 -41.88
N THR A 112 -170.34 0.53 -42.20
CA THR A 112 -170.38 -0.08 -43.56
C THR A 112 -171.58 0.32 -44.42
N ASP A 113 -172.21 1.47 -44.18
CA ASP A 113 -173.42 1.87 -44.91
C ASP A 113 -173.09 2.82 -46.09
N VAL A 114 -173.44 2.40 -47.31
CA VAL A 114 -173.13 3.11 -48.56
C VAL A 114 -174.35 3.91 -49.00
N VAL A 115 -174.20 5.23 -49.16
CA VAL A 115 -175.26 6.14 -49.61
C VAL A 115 -175.58 5.91 -51.09
N PRO A 116 -176.86 5.74 -51.51
CA PRO A 116 -177.21 5.57 -52.91
C PRO A 116 -177.21 6.91 -53.66
N GLU A 117 -176.46 6.98 -54.77
CA GLU A 117 -176.44 8.11 -55.71
C GLU A 117 -177.46 7.88 -56.84
N ALA A 118 -178.17 8.93 -57.24
CA ALA A 118 -179.21 8.89 -58.26
C ALA A 118 -178.78 9.67 -59.52
N ASP A 119 -178.62 8.97 -60.64
CA ASP A 119 -178.32 9.57 -61.93
C ASP A 119 -179.55 10.23 -62.56
N THR A 120 -179.43 11.51 -62.91
CA THR A 120 -180.43 12.24 -63.70
C THR A 120 -179.75 12.84 -64.94
N THR A 121 -180.23 12.46 -66.12
CA THR A 121 -179.75 13.00 -67.41
C THR A 121 -180.91 13.70 -68.12
N THR A 122 -180.65 14.91 -68.63
CA THR A 122 -181.56 15.64 -69.54
C THR A 122 -180.77 16.34 -70.66
N GLN A 123 -181.48 16.63 -71.73
CA GLN A 123 -181.06 16.56 -73.14
C GLN A 123 -180.83 17.95 -73.77
N THR A 124 -179.73 18.07 -74.54
CA THR A 124 -179.42 18.98 -75.68
C THR A 124 -179.60 20.50 -75.53
N ASP A 125 -178.54 21.28 -75.81
CA ASP A 125 -178.20 21.73 -77.17
C ASP A 125 -176.74 22.25 -77.22
N ALA A 126 -176.07 22.21 -78.38
CA ALA A 126 -174.66 22.58 -78.53
C ALA A 126 -174.49 24.12 -78.63
N PHE A 127 -174.39 24.78 -77.47
CA PHE A 127 -174.10 26.21 -77.38
C PHE A 127 -172.67 26.49 -77.85
N LEU A 128 -172.52 27.17 -79.00
CA LEU A 128 -171.23 27.69 -79.44
C LEU A 128 -170.79 28.83 -78.51
N ASP A 129 -169.61 28.69 -77.91
CA ASP A 129 -169.06 29.64 -76.96
C ASP A 129 -168.87 31.02 -77.58
N ARG A 130 -169.52 32.02 -76.97
CA ARG A 130 -169.25 33.44 -77.21
C ARG A 130 -167.79 33.70 -76.80
N PRO A 131 -166.95 34.33 -77.65
CA PRO A 131 -165.59 34.67 -77.24
C PRO A 131 -165.67 35.54 -75.96
N PRO A 132 -164.79 35.27 -74.96
CA PRO A 132 -164.84 35.96 -73.68
C PRO A 132 -164.68 37.46 -73.92
N THR A 133 -165.58 38.26 -73.33
CA THR A 133 -165.44 39.72 -73.36
C THR A 133 -164.08 40.11 -72.77
N PRO A 134 -163.27 40.91 -73.47
CA PRO A 134 -161.93 41.26 -73.00
C PRO A 134 -162.03 41.92 -71.62
N GLN A 135 -161.21 41.45 -70.66
CA GLN A 135 -161.13 42.02 -69.33
C GLN A 135 -160.64 43.46 -69.43
N PHE A 136 -161.41 44.41 -68.87
CA PHE A 136 -160.96 45.78 -68.74
C PHE A 136 -159.85 45.84 -67.68
N VAL A 137 -158.61 45.99 -68.12
CA VAL A 137 -157.44 46.24 -67.26
C VAL A 137 -157.24 47.75 -67.19
N PRO A 138 -157.48 48.41 -66.04
CA PRO A 138 -157.16 49.82 -65.88
C PRO A 138 -155.67 50.06 -66.17
N THR A 139 -155.33 51.15 -66.85
CA THR A 139 -153.93 51.59 -66.99
C THR A 139 -153.33 51.79 -65.60
N LYS A 140 -152.19 51.16 -65.30
CA LYS A 140 -151.47 51.39 -64.03
C LYS A 140 -151.19 52.89 -63.88
N SER A 141 -151.88 53.56 -62.96
CA SER A 141 -151.55 54.93 -62.54
C SER A 141 -150.86 54.86 -61.17
N GLY A 142 -149.53 54.84 -61.20
CA GLY A 142 -148.64 54.87 -60.04
C GLY A 142 -147.22 55.17 -60.51
N LEU A 143 -146.42 55.84 -59.68
CA LEU A 143 -144.99 56.02 -59.96
C LEU A 143 -144.27 54.74 -59.54
N ASP A 144 -143.68 54.02 -60.50
CA ASP A 144 -142.87 52.85 -60.20
C ASP A 144 -141.52 53.31 -59.61
N ALA A 145 -141.20 52.85 -58.39
CA ALA A 145 -139.92 53.08 -57.73
C ALA A 145 -139.26 51.73 -57.42
N ALA A 146 -137.98 51.59 -57.75
CA ALA A 146 -137.16 50.46 -57.33
C ALA A 146 -136.15 50.97 -56.30
N THR A 147 -136.13 50.32 -55.14
CA THR A 147 -135.12 50.53 -54.11
C THR A 147 -134.21 49.32 -54.08
N GLN A 148 -132.93 49.51 -54.38
CA GLN A 148 -131.90 48.48 -54.31
C GLN A 148 -130.85 48.94 -53.30
N ILE A 149 -130.45 48.05 -52.41
CA ILE A 149 -129.31 48.27 -51.52
C ILE A 149 -128.05 47.88 -52.28
N GLU A 150 -127.11 48.82 -52.38
CA GLU A 150 -125.84 48.61 -53.07
C GLU A 150 -124.80 47.92 -52.16
N GLN A 151 -123.77 47.32 -52.77
CA GLN A 151 -122.71 46.67 -52.00
C GLN A 151 -122.00 47.69 -51.10
N GLY A 152 -122.06 47.46 -49.78
CA GLY A 152 -121.44 48.32 -48.77
C GLY A 152 -122.37 49.34 -48.08
N GLU A 153 -123.63 49.45 -48.49
CA GLU A 153 -124.57 50.43 -47.90
C GLU A 153 -125.07 50.04 -46.49
N LEU A 154 -125.11 48.73 -46.20
CA LEU A 154 -125.50 48.16 -44.89
C LEU A 154 -124.31 47.63 -44.09
N PHE A 155 -123.08 47.98 -44.46
CA PHE A 155 -121.89 47.50 -43.77
C PHE A 155 -121.74 48.18 -42.40
N ASP A 156 -121.81 47.39 -41.33
CA ASP A 156 -121.44 47.80 -39.98
C ASP A 156 -120.05 47.26 -39.64
N PHE A 157 -119.10 48.17 -39.49
CA PHE A 157 -117.71 47.82 -39.23
C PHE A 157 -117.54 47.14 -37.87
N ASP A 158 -118.23 47.63 -36.84
CA ASP A 158 -118.04 47.15 -35.46
C ASP A 158 -118.55 45.71 -35.32
N ALA A 159 -119.68 45.38 -35.96
CA ALA A 159 -120.24 44.03 -35.98
C ALA A 159 -119.39 43.04 -36.79
N GLU A 160 -118.82 43.47 -37.92
CA GLU A 160 -118.06 42.57 -38.81
C GLU A 160 -116.61 42.35 -38.33
N VAL A 161 -116.01 43.33 -37.63
CA VAL A 161 -114.63 43.23 -37.13
C VAL A 161 -114.52 42.44 -35.82
N GLU A 162 -115.61 42.33 -35.05
CA GLU A 162 -115.63 41.66 -33.75
C GLU A 162 -115.16 40.18 -33.81
N PRO A 163 -115.64 39.31 -34.72
CA PRO A 163 -115.14 37.94 -34.83
C PRO A 163 -113.67 37.86 -35.26
N LEU A 164 -113.22 38.82 -36.08
CA LEU A 164 -111.83 38.87 -36.56
C LEU A 164 -110.89 39.26 -35.40
N LEU A 165 -111.29 40.23 -34.58
CA LEU A 165 -110.52 40.63 -33.40
C LEU A 165 -110.52 39.53 -32.33
N GLU A 166 -111.64 38.84 -32.11
CA GLU A 166 -111.69 37.73 -31.15
C GLU A 166 -110.70 36.62 -31.54
N VAL A 167 -110.69 36.20 -32.80
CA VAL A 167 -109.76 35.18 -33.30
C VAL A 167 -108.31 35.68 -33.24
N LEU A 168 -108.06 36.94 -33.62
CA LEU A 168 -106.71 37.50 -33.62
C LEU A 168 -106.16 37.61 -32.20
N VAL A 169 -106.93 38.16 -31.26
CA VAL A 169 -106.54 38.29 -29.86
C VAL A 169 -106.39 36.90 -29.22
N GLY A 170 -107.34 35.99 -29.44
CA GLY A 170 -107.28 34.63 -28.94
C GLY A 170 -106.02 33.90 -29.39
N LYS A 171 -105.72 33.94 -30.70
CA LYS A 171 -104.54 33.30 -31.26
C LYS A 171 -103.23 33.94 -30.78
N VAL A 172 -103.17 35.26 -30.67
CA VAL A 172 -101.97 35.96 -30.17
C VAL A 172 -101.73 35.62 -28.71
N LEU A 173 -102.77 35.58 -27.88
CA LEU A 173 -102.63 35.21 -26.46
C LEU A 173 -102.24 33.74 -26.29
N GLU A 174 -102.85 32.83 -27.06
CA GLU A 174 -102.50 31.41 -27.01
C GLU A 174 -101.06 31.16 -27.47
N GLN A 175 -100.66 31.79 -28.58
CA GLN A 175 -99.28 31.69 -29.08
C GLN A 175 -98.28 32.28 -28.08
N ALA A 176 -98.54 33.49 -27.55
CA ALA A 176 -97.66 34.10 -26.56
C ALA A 176 -97.54 33.25 -25.29
N LEU A 177 -98.64 32.64 -24.83
CA LEU A 177 -98.61 31.75 -23.67
C LEU A 177 -97.77 30.49 -23.94
N MET A 178 -97.92 29.87 -25.11
CA MET A 178 -97.11 28.70 -25.49
C MET A 178 -95.61 29.05 -25.60
N GLU A 179 -95.28 30.19 -26.22
CA GLU A 179 -93.90 30.65 -26.37
C GLU A 179 -93.25 30.92 -25.00
N VAL A 180 -93.94 31.63 -24.09
CA VAL A 180 -93.42 31.90 -22.74
C VAL A 180 -93.21 30.61 -21.95
N LEU A 181 -94.14 29.65 -22.01
CA LEU A 181 -93.99 28.37 -21.33
C LEU A 181 -92.80 27.56 -21.88
N GLU A 182 -92.61 27.55 -23.20
CA GLU A 182 -91.46 26.91 -23.83
C GLU A 182 -90.14 27.58 -23.42
N GLU A 183 -90.09 28.92 -23.41
CA GLU A 183 -88.91 29.67 -22.96
C GLU A 183 -88.55 29.37 -21.50
N GLU A 184 -89.54 29.33 -20.61
CA GLU A 184 -89.34 28.98 -19.20
C GLU A 184 -88.87 27.54 -19.02
N GLU A 185 -89.41 26.58 -19.78
CA GLU A 185 -88.97 25.18 -19.75
C GLU A 185 -87.53 25.05 -20.24
N ILE A 186 -87.18 25.66 -21.37
CA ILE A 186 -85.82 25.65 -21.92
C ILE A 186 -84.85 26.28 -20.92
N ALA A 187 -85.21 27.42 -20.31
CA ALA A 187 -84.39 28.07 -19.30
C ALA A 187 -84.17 27.16 -18.08
N ALA A 188 -85.21 26.48 -17.59
CA ALA A 188 -85.09 25.54 -16.48
C ALA A 188 -84.18 24.35 -16.82
N LEU A 189 -84.31 23.78 -18.02
CA LEU A 189 -83.46 22.68 -18.49
C LEU A 189 -81.99 23.12 -18.63
N GLN A 190 -81.73 24.30 -19.18
CA GLN A 190 -80.38 24.86 -19.29
C GLN A 190 -79.75 25.11 -17.93
N GLN A 191 -80.50 25.66 -16.97
CA GLN A 191 -80.02 25.85 -15.60
C GLN A 191 -79.66 24.53 -14.93
N HIS A 192 -80.50 23.51 -15.09
CA HIS A 192 -80.26 22.18 -14.56
C HIS A 192 -79.04 21.51 -15.20
N GLN A 193 -78.88 21.62 -16.53
CA GLN A 193 -77.70 21.13 -17.23
C GLN A 193 -76.42 21.84 -16.76
N ALA A 194 -76.44 23.18 -16.69
CA ALA A 194 -75.30 23.96 -16.23
C ALA A 194 -74.91 23.61 -14.79
N HIS A 195 -75.88 23.37 -13.91
CA HIS A 195 -75.63 22.92 -12.55
C HIS A 195 -74.93 21.55 -12.52
N PHE A 196 -75.39 20.58 -13.31
CA PHE A 196 -74.73 19.28 -13.38
C PHE A 196 -73.35 19.32 -14.03
N GLU A 197 -73.17 20.12 -15.07
CA GLU A 197 -71.86 20.32 -15.69
C GLU A 197 -70.87 20.96 -14.71
N ALA A 198 -71.33 21.93 -13.91
CA ALA A 198 -70.53 22.52 -12.85
C ALA A 198 -70.09 21.47 -11.81
N ILE A 199 -71.02 20.64 -11.32
CA ILE A 199 -70.70 19.54 -10.38
C ILE A 199 -69.71 18.56 -11.02
N ARG A 200 -70.00 18.08 -12.24
CA ARG A 200 -69.14 17.12 -12.95
C ARG A 200 -67.74 17.68 -13.17
N SER A 201 -67.63 18.95 -13.56
CA SER A 201 -66.33 19.59 -13.77
C SER A 201 -65.54 19.72 -12.47
N ALA A 202 -66.21 20.06 -11.36
CA ALA A 202 -65.60 20.13 -10.04
C ALA A 202 -65.13 18.74 -9.55
N GLU A 203 -65.96 17.71 -9.73
CA GLU A 203 -65.62 16.31 -9.40
C GLU A 203 -64.44 15.81 -10.22
N LEU A 204 -64.41 16.10 -11.53
CA LEU A 204 -63.32 15.72 -12.42
C LEU A 204 -62.00 16.36 -11.99
N VAL A 205 -62.01 17.66 -11.66
CA VAL A 205 -60.83 18.36 -11.15
C VAL A 205 -60.38 17.78 -9.80
N ALA A 206 -61.31 17.45 -8.91
CA ALA A 206 -60.99 16.82 -7.62
C ALA A 206 -60.36 15.43 -7.82
N ALA A 207 -60.93 14.61 -8.71
CA ALA A 207 -60.41 13.28 -9.04
C ALA A 207 -59.00 13.35 -9.63
N GLN A 208 -58.76 14.26 -10.59
CA GLN A 208 -57.43 14.47 -11.16
C GLN A 208 -56.40 14.92 -10.13
N ARG A 209 -56.79 15.76 -9.17
CA ARG A 209 -55.91 16.19 -8.06
C ARG A 209 -55.53 15.01 -7.17
N LEU A 210 -56.48 14.13 -6.86
CA LEU A 210 -56.23 12.92 -6.05
C LEU A 210 -55.34 11.93 -6.81
N GLU A 211 -55.64 11.65 -8.09
CA GLU A 211 -54.85 10.77 -8.93
C GLU A 211 -53.41 11.25 -9.08
N ALA A 212 -53.20 12.56 -9.34
CA ALA A 212 -51.87 13.13 -9.43
C ALA A 212 -51.11 13.04 -8.09
N ALA A 213 -51.80 13.18 -6.96
CA ALA A 213 -51.20 13.02 -5.64
C ALA A 213 -50.82 11.56 -5.35
N GLU A 214 -51.66 10.60 -5.71
CA GLU A 214 -51.37 9.17 -5.61
C GLU A 214 -50.22 8.76 -6.51
N ARG A 215 -50.21 9.23 -7.76
CA ARG A 215 -49.11 8.99 -8.70
C ARG A 215 -47.77 9.46 -8.14
N ARG A 216 -47.71 10.67 -7.58
CA ARG A 216 -46.48 11.17 -6.91
C ARG A 216 -46.05 10.30 -5.74
N LYS A 217 -47.00 9.85 -4.90
CA LYS A 217 -46.70 8.95 -3.77
C LYS A 217 -46.18 7.59 -4.24
N MET A 218 -46.77 7.05 -5.31
CA MET A 218 -46.35 5.78 -5.91
C MET A 218 -44.96 5.90 -6.54
N GLU A 219 -44.70 6.95 -7.31
CA GLU A 219 -43.37 7.22 -7.89
C GLU A 219 -42.30 7.39 -6.80
N GLU A 220 -42.60 8.10 -5.70
CA GLU A 220 -41.67 8.18 -4.58
C GLU A 220 -41.44 6.80 -3.92
N LYS A 221 -42.50 6.05 -3.65
CA LYS A 221 -42.42 4.71 -3.06
C LYS A 221 -41.57 3.78 -3.92
N GLU A 222 -41.79 3.76 -5.23
CA GLU A 222 -40.99 2.99 -6.18
C GLU A 222 -39.51 3.42 -6.17
N ARG A 223 -39.25 4.74 -6.14
CA ARG A 223 -37.89 5.26 -6.04
C ARG A 223 -37.20 4.78 -4.75
N ARG A 224 -37.90 4.80 -3.61
CA ARG A 224 -37.38 4.31 -2.31
C ARG A 224 -37.11 2.81 -2.37
N VAL A 225 -38.02 2.02 -2.92
CA VAL A 225 -37.84 0.56 -3.07
C VAL A 225 -36.64 0.25 -3.95
N LYS A 226 -36.47 0.96 -5.08
CA LYS A 226 -35.31 0.80 -5.96
C LYS A 226 -34.00 1.14 -5.24
N GLN A 227 -33.96 2.27 -4.52
CA GLN A 227 -32.80 2.69 -3.74
C GLN A 227 -32.43 1.66 -2.66
N GLU A 228 -33.41 1.16 -1.92
CA GLU A 228 -33.19 0.14 -0.89
C GLU A 228 -32.72 -1.19 -1.49
N ARG A 229 -33.25 -1.60 -2.64
CA ARG A 229 -32.79 -2.79 -3.35
C ARG A 229 -31.33 -2.65 -3.79
N GLU A 230 -30.96 -1.51 -4.37
CA GLU A 230 -29.57 -1.23 -4.74
C GLU A 230 -28.65 -1.15 -3.51
N ARG A 231 -29.10 -0.53 -2.42
CA ARG A 231 -28.35 -0.44 -1.16
C ARG A 231 -28.05 -1.84 -0.61
N LYS A 232 -29.07 -2.72 -0.56
CA LYS A 232 -28.93 -4.11 -0.10
C LYS A 232 -27.97 -4.91 -0.98
N GLU A 233 -28.04 -4.74 -2.29
CA GLU A 233 -27.11 -5.44 -3.20
C GLU A 233 -25.67 -4.95 -3.02
N ARG A 234 -25.45 -3.64 -2.91
CA ARG A 234 -24.14 -3.06 -2.59
C ARG A 234 -23.61 -3.56 -1.24
N GLU A 235 -24.45 -3.57 -0.20
CA GLU A 235 -24.09 -4.08 1.12
C GLU A 235 -23.71 -5.56 1.06
N ARG A 236 -24.46 -6.38 0.32
CA ARG A 236 -24.17 -7.80 0.12
C ARG A 236 -22.80 -8.01 -0.53
N VAL A 237 -22.52 -7.29 -1.62
CA VAL A 237 -21.24 -7.37 -2.33
C VAL A 237 -20.09 -6.91 -1.44
N VAL A 238 -20.24 -5.80 -0.72
CA VAL A 238 -19.21 -5.29 0.19
C VAL A 238 -18.96 -6.26 1.34
N ARG A 239 -20.02 -6.79 1.98
CA ARG A 239 -19.91 -7.78 3.05
C ARG A 239 -19.16 -9.03 2.56
N ALA A 240 -19.48 -9.52 1.36
CA ALA A 240 -18.78 -10.67 0.77
C ALA A 240 -17.30 -10.35 0.47
N LYS A 241 -17.00 -9.17 -0.08
CA LYS A 241 -15.61 -8.74 -0.36
C LYS A 241 -14.79 -8.59 0.92
N VAL A 242 -15.34 -7.98 1.97
CA VAL A 242 -14.66 -7.82 3.25
C VAL A 242 -14.41 -9.19 3.88
N ALA A 243 -15.42 -10.07 3.91
CA ALA A 243 -15.25 -11.43 4.44
C ALA A 243 -14.17 -12.23 3.68
N ALA A 244 -14.18 -12.15 2.34
CA ALA A 244 -13.15 -12.79 1.51
C ALA A 244 -11.76 -12.21 1.76
N SER A 245 -11.64 -10.89 1.90
CA SER A 245 -10.36 -10.22 2.20
C SER A 245 -9.82 -10.59 3.58
N THR A 246 -10.67 -10.60 4.60
CA THR A 246 -10.27 -11.01 5.95
C THR A 246 -9.87 -12.48 6.00
N PHE A 247 -10.62 -13.35 5.31
CA PHE A 247 -10.29 -14.77 5.19
C PHE A 247 -8.96 -14.97 4.47
N ALA A 248 -8.77 -14.33 3.31
CA ALA A 248 -7.54 -14.42 2.54
C ALA A 248 -6.33 -13.93 3.37
N ARG A 249 -6.45 -12.82 4.09
CA ARG A 249 -5.35 -12.30 4.93
C ARG A 249 -5.01 -13.25 6.09
N GLY A 250 -6.02 -13.82 6.75
CA GLY A 250 -5.81 -14.84 7.79
C GLY A 250 -5.15 -16.10 7.25
N TYR A 251 -5.65 -16.61 6.11
CA TYR A 251 -5.14 -17.80 5.44
C TYR A 251 -3.72 -17.61 4.92
N LEU A 252 -3.43 -16.48 4.26
CA LEU A 252 -2.10 -16.15 3.74
C LEU A 252 -1.08 -16.03 4.88
N ASN A 253 -1.43 -15.39 5.99
CA ASN A 253 -0.56 -15.31 7.16
C ASN A 253 -0.24 -16.69 7.76
N GLY A 254 -1.18 -17.64 7.69
CA GLY A 254 -0.95 -19.02 8.08
C GLY A 254 -0.01 -19.75 7.11
N ILE A 255 -0.28 -19.67 5.80
CA ILE A 255 0.52 -20.33 4.77
C ILE A 255 1.93 -19.77 4.69
N VAL A 256 2.11 -18.46 4.77
CA VAL A 256 3.44 -17.84 4.68
C VAL A 256 4.33 -18.46 5.75
N LYS A 257 3.87 -18.54 7.00
CA LYS A 257 4.66 -19.19 8.07
C LYS A 257 4.97 -20.66 7.78
N SER A 258 3.97 -21.44 7.35
CA SER A 258 4.19 -22.87 7.10
C SER A 258 5.13 -23.11 5.90
N VAL A 259 5.00 -22.32 4.83
CA VAL A 259 5.86 -22.43 3.64
C VAL A 259 7.27 -21.98 3.97
N PHE A 260 7.45 -20.86 4.68
CA PHE A 260 8.79 -20.42 5.10
C PHE A 260 9.46 -21.46 6.01
N GLN A 261 8.72 -22.06 6.95
CA GLN A 261 9.24 -23.15 7.77
C GLN A 261 9.61 -24.36 6.92
N GLN A 262 8.74 -24.82 6.01
CA GLN A 262 9.05 -25.93 5.11
C GLN A 262 10.26 -25.64 4.21
N LEU A 263 10.41 -24.41 3.71
CA LEU A 263 11.55 -24.03 2.88
C LEU A 263 12.85 -23.94 3.69
N GLN A 264 12.76 -23.57 4.97
CA GLN A 264 13.88 -23.58 5.91
C GLN A 264 14.26 -25.00 6.31
N ASP A 265 13.29 -25.85 6.63
CA ASP A 265 13.48 -27.26 6.99
C ASP A 265 14.06 -28.08 5.81
N THR A 266 13.67 -27.74 4.57
CA THR A 266 14.23 -28.34 3.34
C THR A 266 15.61 -27.76 2.98
N GLY A 267 16.12 -26.79 3.75
CA GLY A 267 17.45 -26.23 3.58
C GLY A 267 17.61 -25.31 2.36
N TYR A 268 16.51 -24.79 1.81
CA TYR A 268 16.59 -23.82 0.71
C TYR A 268 17.03 -22.43 1.19
N PHE A 269 16.68 -22.07 2.43
CA PHE A 269 17.23 -20.90 3.11
C PHE A 269 18.49 -21.33 3.87
N TYR A 270 19.65 -20.94 3.35
CA TYR A 270 20.96 -21.13 3.97
C TYR A 270 21.51 -19.79 4.42
N ASP A 271 22.33 -19.79 5.47
CA ASP A 271 23.11 -18.62 5.85
C ASP A 271 24.21 -18.41 4.78
N PRO A 272 24.22 -17.26 4.08
CA PRO A 272 25.26 -16.98 3.08
C PRO A 272 26.66 -17.05 3.68
N VAL A 273 26.85 -16.68 4.95
CA VAL A 273 28.15 -16.72 5.61
C VAL A 273 28.60 -18.15 5.85
N GLU A 274 27.71 -19.02 6.34
CA GLU A 274 28.04 -20.44 6.52
C GLU A 274 28.40 -21.10 5.19
N ARG A 275 27.68 -20.75 4.11
CA ARG A 275 27.94 -21.30 2.78
C ARG A 275 29.23 -20.76 2.15
N GLU A 276 29.56 -19.49 2.34
CA GLU A 276 30.84 -18.91 1.93
C GLU A 276 32.01 -19.55 2.71
N VAL A 277 31.81 -19.79 4.01
CA VAL A 277 32.81 -20.49 4.84
C VAL A 277 32.99 -21.93 4.34
N GLU A 278 31.91 -22.65 4.07
CA GLU A 278 31.97 -24.04 3.61
C GLU A 278 32.52 -24.17 2.19
N ALA A 279 32.14 -23.29 1.27
CA ALA A 279 32.48 -23.38 -0.15
C ALA A 279 33.82 -22.72 -0.52
N GLU A 280 34.23 -21.65 0.17
CA GLU A 280 35.45 -20.90 -0.15
C GLU A 280 36.52 -21.05 0.93
N PHE A 281 36.16 -20.83 2.20
CA PHE A 281 37.15 -20.82 3.28
C PHE A 281 37.65 -22.21 3.66
N LEU A 282 36.79 -23.23 3.78
CA LEU A 282 37.22 -24.59 4.14
C LEU A 282 38.13 -25.21 3.07
N PRO A 283 37.86 -25.08 1.75
CA PRO A 283 38.79 -25.51 0.72
C PRO A 283 40.12 -24.75 0.77
N TRP A 284 40.09 -23.44 0.97
CA TRP A 284 41.32 -22.66 1.14
C TRP A 284 42.12 -23.10 2.38
N LEU A 285 41.45 -23.31 3.51
CA LEU A 285 42.09 -23.73 4.77
C LEU A 285 42.70 -25.12 4.65
N THR A 286 41.97 -26.07 4.04
CA THR A 286 42.47 -27.42 3.79
C THR A 286 43.65 -27.40 2.81
N GLN A 287 43.63 -26.53 1.79
CA GLN A 287 44.76 -26.33 0.90
C GLN A 287 45.98 -25.73 1.63
N GLN A 288 45.79 -24.72 2.49
CA GLN A 288 46.86 -24.14 3.28
C GLN A 288 47.43 -25.11 4.31
N ALA A 289 46.58 -25.90 4.97
CA ALA A 289 47.00 -26.97 5.86
C ALA A 289 47.81 -28.03 5.09
N GLY A 290 47.35 -28.42 3.89
CA GLY A 290 48.09 -29.28 2.97
C GLY A 290 49.48 -28.71 2.63
N ALA A 291 49.55 -27.44 2.22
CA ALA A 291 50.81 -26.76 1.91
C ALA A 291 51.76 -26.62 3.14
N HIS A 292 51.20 -26.50 4.36
CA HIS A 292 51.99 -26.53 5.59
C HIS A 292 52.57 -27.91 5.87
N VAL A 293 51.77 -28.97 5.67
CA VAL A 293 52.24 -30.36 5.82
C VAL A 293 53.30 -30.66 4.76
N GLU A 294 53.09 -30.27 3.50
CA GLU A 294 54.07 -30.43 2.42
C GLU A 294 55.38 -29.68 2.73
N ARG A 295 55.31 -28.43 3.19
CA ARG A 295 56.50 -27.69 3.66
C ARG A 295 57.20 -28.41 4.81
N GLY A 296 56.45 -28.98 5.76
CA GLY A 296 56.99 -29.78 6.84
C GLY A 296 57.69 -31.06 6.35
N LEU A 297 57.10 -31.76 5.39
CA LEU A 297 57.70 -32.94 4.74
C LEU A 297 58.96 -32.57 3.96
N LEU A 298 58.94 -31.47 3.20
CA LEU A 298 60.10 -30.94 2.48
C LEU A 298 61.22 -30.55 3.46
N ALA A 299 60.90 -29.81 4.52
CA ALA A 299 61.86 -29.46 5.57
C ALA A 299 62.46 -30.72 6.21
N ARG A 300 61.65 -31.75 6.49
CA ARG A 300 62.12 -33.03 6.99
C ARG A 300 63.03 -33.75 5.98
N SER A 301 62.72 -33.71 4.69
CA SER A 301 63.59 -34.29 3.65
C SER A 301 64.91 -33.53 3.48
N VAL A 302 64.89 -32.20 3.60
CA VAL A 302 66.10 -31.36 3.54
C VAL A 302 66.97 -31.62 4.76
N VAL A 303 66.39 -31.69 5.96
CA VAL A 303 67.14 -32.04 7.18
C VAL A 303 67.69 -33.46 7.09
N ALA A 304 66.93 -34.43 6.56
CA ALA A 304 67.44 -35.78 6.36
C ALA A 304 68.61 -35.82 5.35
N ALA A 305 68.51 -35.07 4.25
CA ALA A 305 69.59 -34.93 3.28
C ALA A 305 70.83 -34.23 3.88
N LEU A 306 70.63 -33.19 4.69
CA LEU A 306 71.70 -32.50 5.40
C LEU A 306 72.41 -33.44 6.39
N VAL A 307 71.65 -34.20 7.18
CA VAL A 307 72.23 -35.20 8.11
C VAL A 307 73.00 -36.29 7.34
N GLN A 308 72.52 -36.70 6.17
CA GLN A 308 73.27 -37.64 5.31
C GLN A 308 74.56 -37.02 4.76
N GLN A 309 74.52 -35.75 4.33
CA GLN A 309 75.70 -35.01 3.88
C GLN A 309 76.70 -34.78 5.03
N ASP A 310 76.24 -34.40 6.21
CA ASP A 310 77.07 -34.21 7.40
C ASP A 310 77.67 -35.54 7.87
N ALA A 311 76.93 -36.65 7.79
CA ALA A 311 77.46 -37.97 8.09
C ALA A 311 78.54 -38.41 7.09
N ALA A 312 78.37 -38.11 5.79
CA ALA A 312 79.38 -38.34 4.77
C ALA A 312 80.60 -37.42 4.98
N ALA A 313 80.40 -36.13 5.24
CA ALA A 313 81.46 -35.18 5.56
C ALA A 313 82.21 -35.55 6.86
N LEU A 314 81.53 -36.12 7.85
CA LEU A 314 82.14 -36.66 9.06
C LEU A 314 82.98 -37.90 8.74
N ALA A 315 82.49 -38.80 7.88
CA ALA A 315 83.26 -39.96 7.42
C ALA A 315 84.50 -39.53 6.63
N ASP A 316 84.37 -38.55 5.74
CA ASP A 316 85.48 -37.95 4.99
C ASP A 316 86.46 -37.22 5.92
N ALA A 317 85.97 -36.50 6.93
CA ALA A 317 86.80 -35.83 7.93
C ALA A 317 87.51 -36.85 8.85
N GLN A 318 86.87 -37.96 9.19
CA GLN A 318 87.50 -39.07 9.93
C GLN A 318 88.54 -39.79 9.07
N ALA A 319 88.29 -39.99 7.78
CA ALA A 319 89.27 -40.52 6.84
C ALA A 319 90.46 -39.56 6.69
N ALA A 320 90.21 -38.27 6.51
CA ALA A 320 91.24 -37.23 6.46
C ALA A 320 92.01 -37.09 7.79
N ALA A 321 91.34 -37.26 8.94
CA ALA A 321 92.00 -37.29 10.25
C ALA A 321 92.84 -38.56 10.44
N ALA A 322 92.40 -39.71 9.92
CA ALA A 322 93.17 -40.95 9.92
C ALA A 322 94.39 -40.84 9.00
N GLU A 323 94.25 -40.23 7.82
CA GLU A 323 95.37 -39.91 6.92
C GLU A 323 96.32 -38.89 7.56
N ALA A 324 95.82 -37.85 8.22
CA ALA A 324 96.63 -36.88 8.95
C ALA A 324 97.32 -37.49 10.18
N TYR A 325 96.70 -38.47 10.85
CA TYR A 325 97.31 -39.24 11.93
C TYR A 325 98.39 -40.19 11.39
N ALA A 326 98.16 -40.84 10.25
CA ALA A 326 99.16 -41.66 9.56
C ALA A 326 100.35 -40.79 9.08
N ALA A 327 100.09 -39.58 8.58
CA ALA A 327 101.11 -38.61 8.20
C ALA A 327 101.87 -38.02 9.41
N LYS A 328 101.19 -37.83 10.56
CA LYS A 328 101.85 -37.48 11.83
C LYS A 328 102.68 -38.65 12.38
N ALA A 329 102.23 -39.89 12.23
CA ALA A 329 102.97 -41.08 12.64
C ALA A 329 104.24 -41.29 11.78
N SER A 330 104.16 -41.07 10.46
CA SER A 330 105.34 -41.11 9.59
C SER A 330 106.30 -39.94 9.85
N ARG A 331 105.79 -38.73 10.12
CA ARG A 331 106.61 -37.60 10.59
C ARG A 331 107.25 -37.85 11.96
N LYS A 332 106.58 -38.56 12.87
CA LYS A 332 107.14 -38.94 14.18
C LYS A 332 108.21 -40.03 14.05
N ALA A 333 108.06 -40.96 13.11
CA ALA A 333 109.12 -41.92 12.77
C ALA A 333 110.36 -41.22 12.17
N GLN A 334 110.16 -40.24 11.28
CA GLN A 334 111.24 -39.42 10.72
C GLN A 334 111.87 -38.47 11.76
N ALA A 335 111.08 -37.97 12.72
CA ALA A 335 111.58 -37.16 13.84
C ALA A 335 112.42 -37.97 14.83
N GLY A 336 112.12 -39.26 15.03
CA GLY A 336 112.96 -40.16 15.83
C GLY A 336 114.34 -40.39 15.22
N GLU A 337 114.46 -40.40 13.88
CA GLU A 337 115.76 -40.46 13.19
C GLU A 337 116.51 -39.11 13.24
N ALA A 338 115.80 -37.98 13.26
CA ALA A 338 116.40 -36.64 13.38
C ALA A 338 116.84 -36.30 14.82
N GLU A 339 116.14 -36.79 15.85
CA GLU A 339 116.47 -36.57 17.27
C GLU A 339 117.74 -37.33 17.69
N ALA A 340 118.02 -38.48 17.07
CA ALA A 340 119.31 -39.18 17.18
C ALA A 340 120.49 -38.38 16.59
N GLY A 341 120.24 -37.50 15.61
CA GLY A 341 121.25 -36.58 15.06
C GLY A 341 121.45 -35.29 15.88
N ALA A 342 120.43 -34.82 16.58
CA ALA A 342 120.49 -33.60 17.40
C ALA A 342 121.25 -33.80 18.73
N ILE A 343 121.19 -35.01 19.32
CA ILE A 343 121.91 -35.32 20.57
C ILE A 343 123.44 -35.32 20.36
N ALA A 344 123.92 -35.61 19.16
CA ALA A 344 125.35 -35.55 18.82
C ALA A 344 125.89 -34.11 18.72
N SER A 345 125.09 -33.16 18.21
CA SER A 345 125.52 -31.76 18.01
C SER A 345 125.34 -30.88 19.25
N ALA A 346 124.43 -31.23 20.17
CA ALA A 346 124.29 -30.54 21.46
C ALA A 346 125.43 -30.82 22.44
N ALA A 347 126.09 -31.98 22.35
CA ALA A 347 127.25 -32.32 23.18
C ALA A 347 128.49 -31.48 22.84
N GLU A 348 128.71 -31.12 21.57
CA GLU A 348 129.86 -30.30 21.14
C GLU A 348 129.76 -28.83 21.60
N LEU A 349 128.55 -28.26 21.68
CA LEU A 349 128.32 -26.86 22.09
C LEU A 349 128.44 -26.66 23.61
N ALA A 350 128.11 -27.68 24.42
CA ALA A 350 128.29 -27.64 25.87
C ALA A 350 129.80 -27.64 26.25
N ASP A 351 130.62 -28.38 25.52
CA ASP A 351 132.08 -28.43 25.69
C ASP A 351 132.79 -27.11 25.37
N ILE A 352 132.23 -26.28 24.49
CA ILE A 352 132.79 -24.95 24.15
C ILE A 352 132.48 -23.94 25.26
N ARG A 353 131.28 -23.99 25.86
CA ARG A 353 130.85 -23.05 26.91
C ARG A 353 131.61 -23.28 28.23
N ALA A 354 131.89 -24.53 28.58
CA ALA A 354 132.69 -24.88 29.76
C ALA A 354 134.16 -24.41 29.67
N LYS A 355 134.73 -24.35 28.46
CA LYS A 355 136.12 -23.92 28.23
C LYS A 355 136.37 -22.43 28.55
N ALA A 356 135.38 -21.55 28.31
CA ALA A 356 135.52 -20.11 28.60
C ALA A 356 135.52 -19.83 30.11
N THR A 357 134.59 -20.42 30.87
CA THR A 357 134.56 -20.33 32.34
C THR A 357 135.82 -20.93 32.96
N PHE A 358 136.30 -22.05 32.41
CA PHE A 358 137.53 -22.71 32.86
C PHE A 358 138.78 -21.82 32.73
N ILE A 359 138.96 -21.14 31.59
CA ILE A 359 140.11 -20.25 31.36
C ILE A 359 140.09 -19.03 32.31
N LEU A 360 138.93 -18.49 32.65
CA LEU A 360 138.84 -17.30 33.50
C LEU A 360 139.00 -17.57 34.99
N SER A 361 138.60 -18.74 35.49
CA SER A 361 138.46 -18.96 36.94
C SER A 361 139.23 -20.15 37.51
N HIS A 362 139.59 -21.15 36.68
CA HIS A 362 140.15 -22.42 37.18
C HIS A 362 141.56 -22.72 36.66
N ILE A 363 142.11 -21.89 35.76
CA ILE A 363 143.43 -22.13 35.17
C ILE A 363 144.58 -21.73 36.12
N GLN A 364 145.62 -22.56 36.14
CA GLN A 364 146.86 -22.29 36.89
C GLN A 364 148.07 -22.35 35.93
N PRO A 365 148.97 -21.36 35.93
CA PRO A 365 148.95 -20.12 36.72
C PRO A 365 147.83 -19.17 36.27
N PRO A 366 147.28 -18.33 37.18
CA PRO A 366 146.21 -17.40 36.84
C PRO A 366 146.71 -16.39 35.79
N ILE A 367 146.04 -16.36 34.63
CA ILE A 367 146.46 -15.53 33.48
C ILE A 367 146.07 -14.07 33.68
N ALA A 368 144.98 -13.83 34.41
CA ALA A 368 144.53 -12.50 34.83
C ALA A 368 144.34 -12.50 36.35
N ARG A 369 144.58 -11.36 37.00
CA ARG A 369 144.22 -11.21 38.40
C ARG A 369 142.69 -11.14 38.50
N GLN A 370 142.10 -11.84 39.47
CA GLN A 370 140.64 -11.91 39.62
C GLN A 370 140.00 -10.51 39.71
N GLU A 371 140.70 -9.56 40.34
CA GLU A 371 140.29 -8.14 40.39
C GLU A 371 140.11 -7.50 39.01
N GLN A 372 140.92 -7.87 38.01
CA GLN A 372 140.82 -7.34 36.65
C GLN A 372 139.65 -8.00 35.89
N VAL A 373 139.42 -9.29 36.10
CA VAL A 373 138.28 -10.02 35.51
C VAL A 373 136.96 -9.48 36.03
N ASP A 374 136.89 -9.21 37.34
CA ASP A 374 135.71 -8.65 37.98
C ASP A 374 135.51 -7.16 37.62
N ALA A 375 136.60 -6.39 37.46
CA ALA A 375 136.53 -5.02 36.96
C ALA A 375 135.99 -4.95 35.52
N VAL A 376 136.47 -5.80 34.61
CA VAL A 376 135.97 -5.85 33.23
C VAL A 376 134.54 -6.38 33.16
N ARG A 377 134.17 -7.36 34.01
CA ARG A 377 132.79 -7.80 34.15
C ARG A 377 131.90 -6.66 34.64
N ALA A 378 132.34 -5.89 35.64
CA ALA A 378 131.61 -4.73 36.14
C ALA A 378 131.48 -3.62 35.08
N GLU A 379 132.51 -3.38 34.28
CA GLU A 379 132.45 -2.43 33.14
C GLU A 379 131.46 -2.89 32.07
N LEU A 380 131.43 -4.18 31.71
CA LEU A 380 130.47 -4.72 30.74
C LEU A 380 129.04 -4.70 31.24
N VAL A 381 128.82 -4.99 32.54
CA VAL A 381 127.51 -4.86 33.19
C VAL A 381 127.08 -3.39 33.31
N ALA A 382 128.01 -2.48 33.56
CA ALA A 382 127.73 -1.04 33.56
C ALA A 382 127.38 -0.53 32.17
N LYS A 383 128.06 -1.02 31.12
CA LYS A 383 127.72 -0.71 29.71
C LYS A 383 126.35 -1.28 29.32
N SER A 384 126.04 -2.54 29.65
CA SER A 384 124.73 -3.12 29.33
C SER A 384 123.58 -2.47 30.12
N GLY A 385 123.85 -1.99 31.34
CA GLY A 385 122.93 -1.16 32.12
C GLY A 385 122.74 0.25 31.53
N GLY A 386 123.81 0.90 31.09
CA GLY A 386 123.76 2.22 30.45
C GLY A 386 123.02 2.21 29.10
N ASP A 387 123.21 1.18 28.29
CA ASP A 387 122.48 1.00 27.02
C ASP A 387 120.97 0.76 27.27
N ALA A 388 120.62 0.12 28.38
CA ALA A 388 119.23 -0.08 28.79
C ALA A 388 118.59 1.21 29.37
N GLU A 389 119.35 2.08 30.03
CA GLU A 389 118.85 3.39 30.50
C GLU A 389 118.73 4.42 29.37
N ALA A 390 119.65 4.42 28.39
CA ALA A 390 119.59 5.30 27.24
C ALA A 390 118.38 5.01 26.34
N THR A 391 118.06 3.72 26.16
CA THR A 391 116.85 3.30 25.41
C THR A 391 115.56 3.67 26.15
N PHE A 392 115.58 3.69 27.49
CA PHE A 392 114.44 4.12 28.31
C PHE A 392 114.19 5.64 28.27
N GLU A 393 115.21 6.48 28.45
CA GLU A 393 115.05 7.94 28.41
C GLU A 393 114.64 8.45 27.01
N ALA A 394 115.10 7.77 25.94
CA ALA A 394 114.65 8.08 24.58
C ALA A 394 113.14 7.82 24.38
N GLU A 395 112.62 6.71 24.92
CA GLU A 395 111.18 6.37 24.84
C GLU A 395 110.35 7.34 25.71
N ARG A 396 110.86 7.74 26.88
CA ARG A 396 110.24 8.71 27.79
C ARG A 396 110.08 10.09 27.15
N ALA A 397 111.12 10.59 26.48
CA ALA A 397 111.09 11.88 25.79
C ALA A 397 110.07 11.88 24.64
N ARG A 398 110.03 10.80 23.84
CA ARG A 398 109.06 10.66 22.74
C ARG A 398 107.61 10.77 23.21
N VAL A 399 107.28 10.07 24.30
CA VAL A 399 105.93 10.06 24.88
C VAL A 399 105.53 11.44 25.42
N GLY A 400 106.47 12.19 26.01
CA GLY A 400 106.22 13.56 26.47
C GLY A 400 105.90 14.54 25.34
N ASP A 401 106.70 14.51 24.26
CA ASP A 401 106.52 15.40 23.10
C ASP A 401 105.18 15.14 22.39
N GLU A 402 104.79 13.87 22.24
CA GLU A 402 103.50 13.49 21.68
C GLU A 402 102.33 14.05 22.51
N LYS A 403 102.41 13.96 23.84
CA LYS A 403 101.33 14.43 24.73
C LYS A 403 101.21 15.95 24.78
N ARG A 404 102.33 16.68 24.69
CA ARG A 404 102.32 18.16 24.63
C ARG A 404 101.66 18.65 23.35
N ALA A 405 101.98 18.03 22.21
CA ALA A 405 101.39 18.36 20.92
C ALA A 405 99.86 18.14 20.91
N GLU A 406 99.37 17.07 21.55
CA GLU A 406 97.93 16.81 21.68
C GLU A 406 97.19 17.89 22.47
N LEU A 407 97.74 18.33 23.60
CA LEU A 407 97.10 19.33 24.47
C LEU A 407 97.14 20.74 23.88
N GLU A 408 98.23 21.12 23.21
CA GLU A 408 98.31 22.39 22.47
C GLU A 408 97.31 22.43 21.30
N ALA A 409 97.11 21.31 20.59
CA ALA A 409 96.08 21.20 19.55
C ALA A 409 94.66 21.35 20.12
N GLN A 410 94.39 20.81 21.31
CA GLN A 410 93.08 20.95 21.98
C GLN A 410 92.80 22.39 22.44
N LEU A 411 93.81 23.09 22.97
CA LEU A 411 93.68 24.50 23.33
C LEU A 411 93.50 25.41 22.10
N ALA A 412 94.20 25.13 20.99
CA ALA A 412 94.02 25.85 19.73
C ALA A 412 92.61 25.67 19.14
N ALA A 413 92.05 24.45 19.22
CA ALA A 413 90.68 24.19 18.79
C ALA A 413 89.63 24.94 19.64
N ALA A 414 89.81 24.97 20.96
CA ALA A 414 88.92 25.71 21.87
C ALA A 414 88.98 27.23 21.67
N ALA A 415 90.15 27.78 21.29
CA ALA A 415 90.30 29.19 20.95
C ALA A 415 89.57 29.56 19.64
N ALA A 416 89.62 28.69 18.62
CA ALA A 416 88.93 28.91 17.35
C ALA A 416 87.39 28.89 17.50
N GLU A 417 86.85 28.01 18.35
CA GLU A 417 85.40 28.01 18.66
C GLU A 417 84.95 29.28 19.38
N ALA A 418 85.77 29.84 20.27
CA ALA A 418 85.48 31.10 20.95
C ALA A 418 85.47 32.31 19.99
N GLU A 419 86.37 32.34 19.01
CA GLU A 419 86.47 33.41 18.01
C GLU A 419 85.31 33.35 16.99
N ALA A 420 84.85 32.15 16.62
CA ALA A 420 83.66 31.93 15.79
C ALA A 420 82.36 32.35 16.51
N ALA A 421 82.26 32.15 17.82
CA ALA A 421 81.12 32.60 18.61
C ALA A 421 81.06 34.13 18.77
N ALA A 422 82.22 34.79 18.87
CA ALA A 422 82.32 36.25 18.98
C ALA A 422 81.90 36.97 17.67
N THR A 423 82.30 36.44 16.52
CA THR A 423 81.92 36.99 15.20
C THR A 423 80.44 36.80 14.87
N ALA A 424 79.79 35.75 15.39
CA ALA A 424 78.36 35.52 15.23
C ALA A 424 77.46 36.45 16.08
N ALA A 425 77.95 36.93 17.22
CA ALA A 425 77.24 37.86 18.10
C ALA A 425 77.22 39.30 17.55
N GLU A 426 78.30 39.73 16.88
CA GLU A 426 78.44 41.08 16.31
C GLU A 426 77.51 41.34 15.10
N ALA A 427 77.06 40.29 14.40
CA ALA A 427 76.12 40.38 13.28
C ALA A 427 74.64 40.51 13.69
N ASN A 428 74.28 40.18 14.94
CA ASN A 428 72.89 40.14 15.43
C ASN A 428 72.57 41.23 16.45
N GLY A 429 73.50 42.13 16.78
CA GLY A 429 73.25 43.28 17.64
C GLY A 429 72.90 42.94 19.10
N GLU A 430 73.30 41.75 19.57
CA GLU A 430 73.21 41.34 20.98
C GLU A 430 74.60 41.40 21.64
N GLU A 431 74.65 41.87 22.89
CA GLU A 431 75.87 41.98 23.68
C GLU A 431 76.54 40.60 23.91
N PRO A 432 77.88 40.52 23.84
CA PRO A 432 78.62 39.26 23.89
C PRO A 432 78.57 38.60 25.27
N PRO A 433 78.30 37.28 25.37
CA PRO A 433 78.35 36.56 26.64
C PRO A 433 79.79 36.41 27.14
N ALA A 434 80.00 36.72 28.42
CA ALA A 434 81.28 36.68 29.11
C ALA A 434 81.98 35.32 29.00
N SER A 435 83.24 35.37 28.55
CA SER A 435 84.20 34.29 28.39
C SER A 435 84.43 33.44 29.65
N LYS A 436 84.31 32.12 29.54
CA LYS A 436 84.96 31.15 30.44
C LYS A 436 85.96 30.34 29.63
N GLN A 437 87.21 30.77 29.61
CA GLN A 437 88.32 29.95 29.12
C GLN A 437 88.70 28.91 30.19
N PRO A 438 88.71 27.61 29.90
CA PRO A 438 89.27 26.61 30.80
C PRO A 438 90.81 26.69 30.76
N GLN A 439 91.43 27.12 31.86
CA GLN A 439 92.87 27.00 32.06
C GLN A 439 93.22 25.53 32.30
N VAL A 440 93.64 24.82 31.26
CA VAL A 440 94.27 23.49 31.37
C VAL A 440 95.78 23.71 31.49
N ASP A 441 96.39 23.22 32.57
CA ASP A 441 97.80 23.40 32.88
C ASP A 441 98.64 22.34 32.15
N VAL A 442 99.01 22.64 30.90
CA VAL A 442 99.61 21.69 29.94
C VAL A 442 100.88 21.02 30.48
N GLU A 443 101.68 21.73 31.27
CA GLU A 443 102.96 21.20 31.77
C GLU A 443 102.77 20.07 32.80
N ALA A 444 101.73 20.15 33.64
CA ALA A 444 101.49 19.14 34.67
C ALA A 444 101.03 17.79 34.08
N GLU A 445 100.25 17.80 33.00
CA GLU A 445 99.75 16.58 32.36
C GLU A 445 100.83 15.87 31.51
N VAL A 446 101.73 16.63 30.89
CA VAL A 446 102.87 16.07 30.15
C VAL A 446 103.86 15.40 31.11
N GLU A 447 104.12 16.00 32.28
CA GLU A 447 104.96 15.38 33.31
C GLU A 447 104.37 14.06 33.84
N ALA A 448 103.05 13.99 34.03
CA ALA A 448 102.39 12.77 34.44
C ALA A 448 102.51 11.65 33.40
N ALA A 449 102.42 11.97 32.11
CA ALA A 449 102.59 10.99 31.02
C ALA A 449 104.03 10.46 30.92
N MET A 450 105.03 11.34 31.07
CA MET A 450 106.44 10.92 31.10
C MET A 450 106.80 10.05 32.32
N ALA A 451 106.06 10.15 33.43
CA ALA A 451 106.31 9.34 34.62
C ALA A 451 105.84 7.88 34.48
N ALA A 452 105.00 7.56 33.48
CA ALA A 452 104.35 6.25 33.36
C ALA A 452 105.11 5.19 32.55
N VAL A 453 106.23 5.53 31.90
CA VAL A 453 107.00 4.60 31.04
C VAL A 453 107.79 3.58 31.90
N GLN A 454 107.80 2.30 31.50
CA GLN A 454 108.45 1.19 32.24
C GLN A 454 109.90 0.93 31.76
N ARG A 455 110.83 0.66 32.69
CA ARG A 455 112.26 0.42 32.40
C ARG A 455 112.53 -1.01 31.90
N SER A 456 113.30 -1.16 30.82
CA SER A 456 113.76 -2.47 30.30
C SER A 456 114.94 -3.04 31.10
N THR A 457 114.98 -4.37 31.29
CA THR A 457 116.04 -5.08 32.04
C THR A 457 117.26 -5.36 31.15
N ALA A 458 118.47 -5.08 31.64
CA ALA A 458 119.74 -5.29 30.91
C ALA A 458 120.03 -6.77 30.61
N ALA A 459 120.70 -7.06 29.49
CA ALA A 459 121.11 -8.40 29.09
C ALA A 459 122.26 -8.95 29.98
N GLU A 460 122.21 -10.25 30.31
CA GLU A 460 123.22 -10.91 31.15
C GLU A 460 124.56 -11.09 30.43
N VAL A 461 125.65 -10.62 31.03
CA VAL A 461 127.01 -10.71 30.50
C VAL A 461 127.57 -12.12 30.74
N THR A 462 127.98 -12.83 29.67
CA THR A 462 128.55 -14.18 29.79
C THR A 462 130.07 -14.18 29.96
N ASP A 463 130.62 -15.27 30.50
CA ASP A 463 132.08 -15.43 30.70
C ASP A 463 132.87 -15.38 29.38
N GLY A 464 132.25 -15.75 28.25
CA GLY A 464 132.85 -15.60 26.92
C GLY A 464 133.00 -14.13 26.49
N ASP A 465 132.06 -13.27 26.88
CA ASP A 465 132.10 -11.84 26.59
C ASP A 465 133.19 -11.15 27.42
N VAL A 466 133.36 -11.57 28.68
CA VAL A 466 134.43 -11.10 29.57
C VAL A 466 135.81 -11.49 29.02
N LEU A 467 135.99 -12.73 28.55
CA LEU A 467 137.26 -13.17 27.97
C LEU A 467 137.59 -12.43 26.66
N SER A 468 136.57 -12.17 25.83
CA SER A 468 136.74 -11.39 24.59
C SER A 468 137.13 -9.93 24.89
N ALA A 469 136.48 -9.30 25.86
CA ALA A 469 136.83 -7.94 26.30
C ALA A 469 138.24 -7.87 26.90
N LEU A 470 138.68 -8.89 27.65
CA LEU A 470 140.06 -8.98 28.18
C LEU A 470 141.12 -9.12 27.07
N LEU A 471 140.80 -9.82 25.98
CA LEU A 471 141.65 -9.91 24.79
C LEU A 471 141.71 -8.57 24.03
N GLU A 472 140.56 -7.90 23.86
CA GLU A 472 140.47 -6.61 23.15
C GLU A 472 141.15 -5.47 23.91
N GLN A 473 141.03 -5.45 25.25
CA GLN A 473 141.73 -4.51 26.12
C GLN A 473 143.22 -4.82 26.26
N GLY A 474 143.69 -5.97 25.74
CA GLY A 474 145.10 -6.39 25.75
C GLY A 474 145.62 -6.82 27.12
N VAL A 475 144.74 -7.01 28.11
CA VAL A 475 145.09 -7.46 29.47
C VAL A 475 145.53 -8.92 29.46
N VAL A 476 144.88 -9.73 28.62
CA VAL A 476 145.26 -11.13 28.37
C VAL A 476 145.67 -11.25 26.92
N THR A 477 146.80 -11.92 26.64
CA THR A 477 147.19 -12.26 25.27
C THR A 477 146.85 -13.71 24.95
N LYS A 478 146.59 -13.99 23.68
CA LYS A 478 146.32 -15.35 23.20
C LYS A 478 147.45 -16.33 23.56
N GLU A 479 148.70 -15.86 23.51
CA GLU A 479 149.88 -16.67 23.85
C GLU A 479 149.91 -17.04 25.33
N ALA A 480 149.50 -16.14 26.23
CA ALA A 480 149.40 -16.41 27.66
C ALA A 480 148.32 -17.47 27.98
N ILE A 481 147.19 -17.45 27.27
CA ILE A 481 146.14 -18.48 27.40
C ILE A 481 146.65 -19.86 26.96
N VAL A 482 147.34 -19.92 25.82
CA VAL A 482 147.90 -21.18 25.31
C VAL A 482 148.98 -21.73 26.24
N HIS A 483 149.84 -20.86 26.78
CA HIS A 483 150.85 -21.28 27.75
C HIS A 483 150.21 -21.77 29.06
N GLY A 484 149.23 -21.04 29.61
CA GLY A 484 148.52 -21.46 30.82
C GLY A 484 147.79 -22.79 30.65
N LEU A 485 147.15 -23.02 29.50
CA LEU A 485 146.52 -24.31 29.19
C LEU A 485 147.56 -25.43 29.08
N ALA A 486 148.70 -25.17 28.44
CA ALA A 486 149.78 -26.17 28.33
C ALA A 486 150.36 -26.54 29.70
N VAL A 487 150.53 -25.58 30.61
CA VAL A 487 150.98 -25.85 31.99
C VAL A 487 149.92 -26.63 32.76
N HIS A 488 148.64 -26.26 32.66
CA HIS A 488 147.57 -26.99 33.35
C HIS A 488 147.41 -28.44 32.85
N MET A 489 147.63 -28.69 31.55
CA MET A 489 147.59 -30.04 30.98
C MET A 489 148.71 -30.96 31.47
N LEU A 490 149.79 -30.42 32.05
CA LEU A 490 150.83 -31.21 32.71
C LEU A 490 150.37 -31.76 34.08
N GLY A 491 149.19 -31.35 34.58
CA GLY A 491 148.57 -31.92 35.77
C GLY A 491 149.48 -31.84 37.00
N SER A 492 149.86 -33.00 37.54
CA SER A 492 150.73 -33.12 38.72
C SER A 492 152.19 -32.73 38.46
N ASP A 493 152.61 -32.65 37.20
CA ASP A 493 154.00 -32.33 36.83
C ASP A 493 154.23 -30.81 36.67
N ALA A 494 153.17 -30.01 36.81
CA ALA A 494 153.23 -28.56 36.72
C ALA A 494 153.86 -27.94 37.97
N TYR A 495 154.71 -26.93 37.76
CA TYR A 495 155.36 -26.19 38.86
C TYR A 495 154.37 -25.46 39.79
N THR A 496 153.11 -25.31 39.37
CA THR A 496 152.07 -24.64 40.16
C THR A 496 151.52 -25.49 41.31
N GLN A 497 151.82 -26.80 41.33
CA GLN A 497 151.44 -27.71 42.43
C GLN A 497 152.63 -28.13 43.31
N GLN A 498 153.82 -27.56 43.10
CA GLN A 498 155.00 -27.75 43.95
C GLN A 498 155.12 -26.61 44.98
N GLU A 499 154.38 -26.74 46.08
CA GLU A 499 154.75 -26.16 47.39
C GLU A 499 155.22 -27.27 48.35
#